data_AF-A0A2H6F078-F1
#
_entry.id   AF-A0A2H6F078-F1
#
_cell.length_a   1.000
_cell.length_b   1.000
_cell.length_c   1.000
_cell.angle_alpha   90.00
_cell.angle_beta   90.00
_cell.angle_gamma   90.00
#
_symmetry.space_group_name_H-M   'P 1'
#
loop_
_entity.id
_entity.type
_entity.pdbx_description
1 polymer ?
#
loop_
_entity_poly.entity_id
_entity_poly.type
_entity_poly.pdbx_seq_one_letter_code
_entity_poly.pdbx_strand_id
1 'polypeptide(L)'
;MNRKLTYRTLLFSGFILLFSGVSPNLFVAAQAGYFSMPALILIVLLPAIALLIFTILLARWKKENVLVKTALIGALAGAAATIGLEIVRETGFLLGGMPGELPKLMGVLITNRFAQGPNTYSNFIGWSYHFWNGASFGIVLSVLFGRVRWFYGIVFALFIAAGFLASPATLALGVGPFGIDFGWGFPVTVVLAHVAYGAVFGLIEQKWLPDESGVFHALKRLVFIRHTNLSPKK
;
A
#
# COMPACT_ATOMS: atom_id res chain seq x y z
N MET A 1 13.11 0.03 -27.35
CA MET A 1 12.73 -1.21 -26.63
C MET A 1 11.67 -1.96 -27.44
N ASN A 2 11.80 -3.27 -27.64
CA ASN A 2 10.86 -4.10 -28.44
C ASN A 2 9.48 -4.24 -27.75
N ARG A 3 8.38 -4.29 -28.52
CA ARG A 3 7.00 -4.50 -28.05
C ARG A 3 6.86 -5.72 -27.12
N LYS A 4 7.59 -6.81 -27.41
CA LYS A 4 7.65 -8.01 -26.54
C LYS A 4 8.16 -7.70 -25.13
N LEU A 5 9.14 -6.81 -25.01
CA LEU A 5 9.68 -6.38 -23.71
C LEU A 5 8.63 -5.58 -22.94
N THR A 6 7.85 -4.73 -23.63
CA THR A 6 6.83 -3.91 -22.96
C THR A 6 5.68 -4.75 -22.42
N TYR A 7 5.19 -5.75 -23.17
CA TYR A 7 4.18 -6.68 -22.65
C TYR A 7 4.67 -7.47 -21.44
N ARG A 8 5.94 -7.87 -21.44
CA ARG A 8 6.55 -8.57 -20.31
C ARG A 8 6.62 -7.67 -19.06
N THR A 9 7.03 -6.41 -19.20
CA THR A 9 7.01 -5.44 -18.08
C THR A 9 5.59 -5.28 -17.52
N LEU A 10 4.57 -5.18 -18.39
CA LEU A 10 3.17 -5.06 -17.95
C LEU A 10 2.69 -6.33 -17.24
N LEU A 11 3.06 -7.52 -17.72
CA LEU A 11 2.71 -8.78 -17.08
C LEU A 11 3.29 -8.87 -15.65
N PHE A 12 4.59 -8.59 -15.49
CA PHE A 12 5.22 -8.56 -14.17
C PHE A 12 4.63 -7.49 -13.27
N SER A 13 4.33 -6.31 -13.82
CA SER A 13 3.65 -5.24 -13.07
C SER A 13 2.30 -5.71 -12.57
N GLY A 14 1.51 -6.39 -13.41
CA GLY A 14 0.21 -6.96 -13.03
C GLY A 14 0.31 -7.94 -11.85
N PHE A 15 1.26 -8.87 -11.88
CA PHE A 15 1.47 -9.80 -10.76
C PHE A 15 1.96 -9.08 -9.50
N ILE A 16 2.89 -8.13 -9.62
CA ILE A 16 3.37 -7.35 -8.47
C ILE A 16 2.20 -6.58 -7.84
N LEU A 17 1.35 -5.94 -8.65
CA LEU A 17 0.16 -5.22 -8.18
C LEU A 17 -0.85 -6.15 -7.51
N LEU A 18 -1.11 -7.32 -8.11
CA LEU A 18 -2.03 -8.32 -7.57
C LEU A 18 -1.58 -8.76 -6.15
N PHE A 19 -0.32 -9.13 -5.99
CA PHE A 19 0.17 -9.67 -4.72
C PHE A 19 0.42 -8.58 -3.66
N SER A 20 0.90 -7.40 -4.06
CA SER A 20 1.04 -6.26 -3.13
C SER A 20 -0.31 -5.70 -2.69
N GLY A 21 -1.36 -5.79 -3.52
CA GLY A 21 -2.71 -5.39 -3.15
C GLY A 21 -3.36 -6.25 -2.07
N VAL A 22 -2.82 -7.43 -1.75
CA VAL A 22 -3.40 -8.34 -0.75
C VAL A 22 -3.35 -7.74 0.65
N SER A 23 -2.16 -7.37 1.12
CA SER A 23 -1.95 -6.99 2.53
C SER A 23 -2.90 -5.87 3.00
N PRO A 24 -3.02 -4.75 2.28
CA PRO A 24 -3.87 -3.64 2.73
C PRO A 24 -5.36 -3.98 2.84
N ASN A 25 -5.82 -5.01 2.12
CA ASN A 25 -7.24 -5.39 2.10
C ASN A 25 -7.59 -6.44 3.17
N LEU A 26 -6.61 -7.11 3.79
CA LEU A 26 -6.90 -8.19 4.74
C LEU A 26 -7.60 -7.71 6.01
N PHE A 27 -7.15 -6.58 6.58
CA PHE A 27 -7.80 -5.99 7.74
C PHE A 27 -9.27 -5.65 7.42
N VAL A 28 -9.53 -5.00 6.28
CA VAL A 28 -10.88 -4.68 5.84
C VAL A 28 -11.72 -5.94 5.64
N ALA A 29 -11.16 -6.98 5.03
CA ALA A 29 -11.86 -8.25 4.82
C ALA A 29 -12.19 -8.95 6.14
N ALA A 30 -11.28 -8.93 7.12
CA ALA A 30 -11.54 -9.48 8.44
C ALA A 30 -12.65 -8.72 9.17
N GLN A 31 -12.62 -7.38 9.13
CA GLN A 31 -13.65 -6.55 9.77
C GLN A 31 -15.01 -6.62 9.07
N ALA A 32 -15.03 -6.99 7.79
CA ALA A 32 -16.26 -7.31 7.07
C ALA A 32 -16.81 -8.70 7.42
N GLY A 33 -16.11 -9.51 8.22
CA GLY A 33 -16.54 -10.83 8.65
C GLY A 33 -16.30 -11.95 7.64
N TYR A 34 -15.50 -11.72 6.58
CA TYR A 34 -15.23 -12.78 5.59
C TYR A 34 -14.45 -13.95 6.18
N PHE A 35 -13.39 -13.65 6.94
CA PHE A 35 -12.54 -14.65 7.62
C PHE A 35 -11.83 -14.00 8.82
N SER A 36 -11.32 -14.82 9.74
CA SER A 36 -10.50 -14.33 10.85
C SER A 36 -9.14 -13.83 10.35
N MET A 37 -8.57 -12.81 11.02
CA MET A 37 -7.22 -12.31 10.70
C MET A 37 -6.15 -13.43 10.69
N PRO A 38 -6.06 -14.34 11.67
CA PRO A 38 -5.06 -15.41 11.65
C PRO A 38 -5.17 -16.30 10.40
N ALA A 39 -6.40 -16.66 10.01
CA ALA A 39 -6.64 -17.45 8.81
C ALA A 39 -6.19 -16.68 7.57
N LEU A 40 -6.64 -15.44 7.39
CA LEU A 40 -6.26 -14.58 6.26
C LEU A 40 -4.75 -14.40 6.13
N ILE A 41 -4.02 -14.26 7.25
CA ILE A 41 -2.56 -14.19 7.23
C ILE A 41 -1.96 -15.49 6.68
N LEU A 42 -2.38 -16.63 7.21
CA LEU A 42 -1.79 -17.93 6.84
C LEU A 42 -2.11 -18.36 5.41
N ILE A 43 -3.38 -18.26 4.99
CA ILE A 43 -3.84 -18.79 3.70
C ILE A 43 -3.83 -17.77 2.57
N VAL A 44 -3.75 -16.47 2.86
CA VAL A 44 -3.75 -15.40 1.84
C VAL A 44 -2.48 -14.57 1.88
N LEU A 45 -2.12 -13.98 3.04
CA LEU A 45 -0.98 -13.06 3.10
C LEU A 45 0.35 -13.77 2.81
N LEU A 46 0.68 -14.83 3.54
CA LEU A 46 1.97 -15.49 3.40
C LEU A 46 2.20 -16.05 1.98
N PRO A 47 1.21 -16.72 1.35
CA PRO A 47 1.31 -17.08 -0.07
C PRO A 47 1.50 -15.88 -0.99
N ALA A 48 0.78 -14.77 -0.77
CA ALA A 48 0.93 -13.56 -1.58
C ALA A 48 2.32 -12.93 -1.44
N ILE A 49 2.89 -12.90 -0.24
CA ILE A 49 4.28 -12.44 -0.01
C ILE A 49 5.27 -13.32 -0.75
N ALA A 50 5.13 -14.66 -0.64
CA ALA A 50 6.01 -15.59 -1.33
C ALA A 50 5.94 -15.41 -2.86
N LEU A 51 4.74 -15.25 -3.41
CA LEU A 51 4.51 -15.02 -4.84
C LEU A 51 5.01 -13.64 -5.29
N LEU A 52 4.88 -12.61 -4.47
CA LEU A 52 5.44 -11.28 -4.73
C LEU A 52 6.96 -11.34 -4.82
N ILE A 53 7.62 -11.97 -3.84
CA ILE A 53 9.08 -12.15 -3.82
C ILE A 53 9.51 -12.94 -5.06
N PHE A 54 8.86 -14.07 -5.34
CA PHE A 54 9.13 -14.88 -6.53
C PHE A 54 9.00 -14.05 -7.82
N THR A 55 7.93 -13.26 -7.95
CA THR A 55 7.69 -12.40 -9.11
C THR A 55 8.80 -11.36 -9.28
N ILE A 56 9.24 -10.71 -8.20
CA ILE A 56 10.33 -9.72 -8.23
C ILE A 56 11.66 -10.38 -8.62
N LEU A 57 11.97 -11.56 -8.07
CA LEU A 57 13.18 -12.32 -8.41
C LEU A 57 13.16 -12.76 -9.87
N LEU A 58 12.01 -13.25 -10.37
CA LEU A 58 11.85 -13.64 -11.76
C LEU A 58 11.97 -12.44 -12.71
N ALA A 59 11.38 -11.30 -12.36
CA ALA A 59 11.52 -10.05 -13.10
C ALA A 59 12.99 -9.60 -13.16
N ARG A 60 13.72 -9.70 -12.04
CA ARG A 60 15.16 -9.41 -11.96
C ARG A 60 15.97 -10.34 -12.88
N TRP A 61 15.70 -11.64 -12.86
CA TRP A 61 16.34 -12.60 -13.75
C TRP A 61 16.06 -12.30 -15.24
N LYS A 62 14.86 -11.84 -15.56
CA LYS A 62 14.48 -11.37 -16.92
C LYS A 62 15.00 -9.96 -17.26
N LYS A 63 15.84 -9.37 -16.41
CA LYS A 63 16.48 -8.05 -16.56
C LYS A 63 15.48 -6.88 -16.57
N GLU A 64 14.34 -7.01 -15.90
CA GLU A 64 13.36 -5.93 -15.67
C GLU A 64 13.83 -4.97 -14.56
N ASN A 65 15.04 -4.43 -14.70
CA ASN A 65 15.73 -3.70 -13.62
C ASN A 65 14.99 -2.45 -13.16
N VAL A 66 14.33 -1.74 -14.08
CA VAL A 66 13.54 -0.55 -13.75
C VAL A 66 12.33 -0.93 -12.90
N LEU A 67 11.59 -1.98 -13.28
CA LEU A 67 10.43 -2.46 -12.51
C LEU A 67 10.83 -2.96 -11.13
N VAL A 68 11.91 -3.76 -11.04
CA VAL A 68 12.43 -4.25 -9.76
C VAL A 68 12.84 -3.09 -8.85
N LYS A 69 13.60 -2.12 -9.39
CA LYS A 69 13.97 -0.91 -8.64
C LYS A 69 12.74 -0.12 -8.19
N THR A 70 11.72 -0.02 -9.05
CA THR A 70 10.46 0.66 -8.75
C THR A 70 9.72 -0.02 -7.60
N ALA A 71 9.60 -1.35 -7.61
CA ALA A 71 8.96 -2.09 -6.52
C ALA A 71 9.74 -1.98 -5.20
N LEU A 72 11.08 -2.09 -5.23
CA LEU A 72 11.90 -2.02 -4.03
C LEU A 72 11.91 -0.62 -3.40
N ILE A 73 12.05 0.43 -4.20
CA ILE A 73 11.99 1.81 -3.71
C ILE A 73 10.58 2.09 -3.19
N GLY A 74 9.54 1.66 -3.90
CA GLY A 74 8.17 1.80 -3.43
C GLY A 74 7.92 1.15 -2.08
N ALA A 75 8.42 -0.08 -1.88
CA ALA A 75 8.34 -0.77 -0.60
C ALA A 75 9.02 0.01 0.53
N LEU A 76 10.24 0.49 0.30
CA LEU A 76 11.01 1.27 1.27
C LEU A 76 10.35 2.62 1.56
N ALA A 77 9.88 3.31 0.52
CA ALA A 77 9.19 4.59 0.64
C ALA A 77 7.89 4.44 1.43
N GLY A 78 7.10 3.40 1.14
CA GLY A 78 5.87 3.10 1.86
C GLY A 78 6.11 2.75 3.33
N ALA A 79 7.09 1.90 3.62
CA ALA A 79 7.48 1.59 5.00
C ALA A 79 7.97 2.82 5.76
N ALA A 80 8.78 3.68 5.15
CA ALA A 80 9.24 4.93 5.75
C ALA A 80 8.08 5.91 5.97
N ALA A 81 7.15 5.99 5.02
CA ALA A 81 5.96 6.82 5.11
C ALA A 81 5.01 6.38 6.24
N THR A 82 4.98 5.09 6.59
CA THR A 82 4.28 4.59 7.78
C THR A 82 4.77 5.26 9.07
N ILE A 83 6.06 5.61 9.16
CA ILE A 83 6.59 6.33 10.33
C ILE A 83 5.93 7.71 10.44
N GLY A 84 5.87 8.46 9.34
CA GLY A 84 5.22 9.77 9.29
C GLY A 84 3.72 9.69 9.61
N LEU A 85 3.06 8.64 9.12
CA LEU A 85 1.66 8.34 9.41
C LEU A 85 1.44 8.09 10.91
N GLU A 86 2.27 7.24 11.53
CA GLU A 86 2.11 6.88 12.94
C GLU A 86 2.47 8.00 13.90
N ILE A 87 3.41 8.89 13.56
CA ILE A 87 3.65 10.11 14.36
C ILE A 87 2.34 10.90 14.52
N VAL A 88 1.58 11.06 13.44
CA VAL A 88 0.29 11.77 13.48
C VAL A 88 -0.78 10.95 14.20
N ARG A 89 -0.87 9.65 13.94
CA ARG A 89 -1.90 8.79 14.57
C ARG A 89 -1.70 8.62 16.07
N GLU A 90 -0.46 8.44 16.54
CA GLU A 90 -0.16 8.36 17.96
C GLU A 90 -0.43 9.71 18.65
N THR A 91 -0.07 10.82 18.01
CA THR A 91 -0.45 12.15 18.52
C THR A 91 -1.97 12.30 18.61
N GLY A 92 -2.70 11.88 17.58
CA GLY A 92 -4.16 11.88 17.59
C GLY A 92 -4.73 10.99 18.68
N PHE A 93 -4.17 9.80 18.91
CA PHE A 93 -4.59 8.92 20.01
C PHE A 93 -4.39 9.56 21.38
N LEU A 94 -3.22 10.14 21.65
CA LEU A 94 -2.92 10.83 22.91
C LEU A 94 -3.83 12.06 23.16
N LEU A 95 -4.30 12.70 22.09
CA LEU A 95 -5.22 13.83 22.15
C LEU A 95 -6.70 13.42 22.12
N GLY A 96 -7.02 12.12 22.16
CA GLY A 96 -8.40 11.61 22.12
C GLY A 96 -9.05 11.63 20.74
N GLY A 97 -8.30 11.88 19.68
CA GLY A 97 -8.73 11.81 18.28
C GLY A 97 -8.73 10.41 17.66
N MET A 98 -8.30 9.37 18.38
CA MET A 98 -8.39 7.97 17.92
C MET A 98 -8.92 7.07 19.05
N PRO A 99 -9.71 6.03 18.74
CA PRO A 99 -10.22 5.09 19.75
C PRO A 99 -9.15 4.16 20.31
N GLY A 100 -8.01 4.05 19.63
CA GLY A 100 -6.93 3.16 20.03
C GLY A 100 -5.78 3.10 19.00
N GLU A 101 -4.73 2.39 19.39
CA GLU A 101 -3.57 2.13 18.53
C GLU A 101 -3.86 0.97 17.57
N LEU A 102 -4.15 1.28 16.29
CA LEU A 102 -4.47 0.26 15.28
C LEU A 102 -3.40 -0.83 15.11
N PRO A 103 -2.08 -0.57 15.15
CA PRO A 103 -1.08 -1.65 15.06
C PRO A 103 -1.24 -2.67 16.19
N LYS A 104 -1.47 -2.22 17.43
CA LYS A 104 -1.73 -3.13 18.56
C LYS A 104 -3.00 -3.95 18.36
N LEU A 105 -4.08 -3.31 17.89
CA LEU A 105 -5.33 -4.00 17.57
C LEU A 105 -5.12 -5.08 16.49
N MET A 106 -4.45 -4.75 15.38
CA MET A 106 -4.13 -5.73 14.34
C MET A 106 -3.34 -6.90 14.91
N GLY A 107 -2.38 -6.62 15.79
CA GLY A 107 -1.60 -7.62 16.50
C GLY A 107 -2.46 -8.59 17.31
N VAL A 108 -3.38 -8.06 18.11
CA VAL A 108 -4.33 -8.85 18.92
C VAL A 108 -5.20 -9.74 18.03
N LEU A 109 -5.70 -9.21 16.90
CA LEU A 109 -6.52 -9.96 15.96
C LEU A 109 -5.72 -11.08 15.27
N ILE A 110 -4.51 -10.79 14.78
CA ILE A 110 -3.64 -11.76 14.09
C ILE A 110 -3.23 -12.90 15.02
N THR A 111 -3.02 -12.61 16.30
CA THR A 111 -2.58 -13.60 17.29
C THR A 111 -3.76 -14.29 18.00
N ASN A 112 -5.00 -13.97 17.62
CA ASN A 112 -6.24 -14.48 18.21
C ASN A 112 -6.33 -14.27 19.73
N ARG A 113 -5.97 -13.06 20.20
CA ARG A 113 -5.84 -12.74 21.63
C ARG A 113 -6.87 -11.75 22.15
N PHE A 114 -8.04 -11.67 21.49
CA PHE A 114 -9.00 -10.62 21.78
C PHE A 114 -9.41 -10.55 23.25
N ALA A 115 -9.61 -11.71 23.90
CA ALA A 115 -9.97 -11.77 25.32
C ALA A 115 -8.81 -11.44 26.28
N GLN A 116 -7.56 -11.51 25.83
CA GLN A 116 -6.37 -11.28 26.66
C GLN A 116 -5.76 -9.88 26.45
N GLY A 117 -6.13 -9.20 25.36
CA GLY A 117 -5.55 -7.92 24.98
C GLY A 117 -4.10 -8.03 24.45
N PRO A 118 -3.45 -6.86 24.22
CA PRO A 118 -2.13 -6.80 23.62
C PRO A 118 -1.01 -7.25 24.58
N ASN A 119 0.01 -7.89 24.03
CA ASN A 119 1.28 -8.17 24.70
C ASN A 119 2.46 -7.88 23.76
N THR A 120 3.70 -8.08 24.22
CA THR A 120 4.91 -7.82 23.42
C THR A 120 4.90 -8.55 22.07
N TYR A 121 4.48 -9.81 22.05
CA TYR A 121 4.43 -10.62 20.83
C TYR A 121 3.36 -10.10 19.85
N SER A 122 2.12 -9.89 20.32
CA SER A 122 1.05 -9.38 19.46
C SER A 122 1.39 -7.98 18.93
N ASN A 123 2.00 -7.13 19.76
CA ASN A 123 2.42 -5.79 19.33
C ASN A 123 3.45 -5.88 18.22
N PHE A 124 4.49 -6.72 18.37
CA PHE A 124 5.49 -6.92 17.32
C PHE A 124 4.86 -7.39 16.01
N ILE A 125 3.93 -8.36 16.07
CA ILE A 125 3.23 -8.89 14.89
C ILE A 125 2.36 -7.81 14.24
N GLY A 126 1.60 -7.06 15.03
CA GLY A 126 0.73 -6.01 14.56
C GLY A 126 1.48 -4.86 13.90
N TRP A 127 2.57 -4.41 14.50
CA TRP A 127 3.48 -3.42 13.92
C TRP A 127 4.14 -3.93 12.63
N SER A 128 4.61 -5.18 12.61
CA SER A 128 5.19 -5.78 11.40
C SER A 128 4.19 -5.80 10.25
N TYR A 129 2.94 -6.21 10.51
CA TYR A 129 1.86 -6.17 9.53
C TYR A 129 1.52 -4.73 9.09
N HIS A 130 1.52 -3.77 10.01
CA HIS A 130 1.25 -2.37 9.68
C HIS A 130 2.32 -1.74 8.77
N PHE A 131 3.60 -1.99 9.05
CA PHE A 131 4.71 -1.58 8.17
C PHE A 131 4.66 -2.30 6.83
N TRP A 132 4.30 -3.59 6.81
CA TRP A 132 4.11 -4.33 5.57
C TRP A 132 2.93 -3.79 4.74
N ASN A 133 1.85 -3.32 5.36
CA ASN A 133 0.76 -2.60 4.67
C ASN A 133 1.25 -1.32 4.02
N GLY A 134 2.02 -0.49 4.73
CA GLY A 134 2.64 0.70 4.16
C GLY A 134 3.55 0.38 2.98
N ALA A 135 4.46 -0.59 3.14
CA ALA A 135 5.31 -1.07 2.06
C ALA A 135 4.50 -1.54 0.84
N SER A 136 3.42 -2.29 1.08
CA SER A 136 2.53 -2.80 0.04
C SER A 136 1.83 -1.68 -0.73
N PHE A 137 1.28 -0.68 -0.05
CA PHE A 137 0.74 0.51 -0.69
C PHE A 137 1.79 1.27 -1.50
N GLY A 138 3.00 1.40 -0.95
CA GLY A 138 4.12 2.01 -1.65
C GLY A 138 4.51 1.27 -2.94
N ILE A 139 4.53 -0.07 -2.93
CA ILE A 139 4.74 -0.89 -4.13
C ILE A 139 3.63 -0.62 -5.16
N VAL A 140 2.37 -0.67 -4.74
CA VAL A 140 1.21 -0.46 -5.64
C VAL A 140 1.32 0.90 -6.34
N LEU A 141 1.58 1.95 -5.56
CA LEU A 141 1.75 3.30 -6.04
C LEU A 141 2.86 3.44 -7.08
N SER A 142 4.05 2.98 -6.69
CA SER A 142 5.27 3.14 -7.48
C SER A 142 5.16 2.36 -8.79
N VAL A 143 4.59 1.16 -8.75
CA VAL A 143 4.42 0.32 -9.93
C VAL A 143 3.32 0.87 -10.85
N LEU A 144 2.24 1.44 -10.33
CA LEU A 144 1.20 2.06 -11.16
C LEU A 144 1.71 3.34 -11.83
N PHE A 145 2.18 4.29 -11.02
CA PHE A 145 2.41 5.66 -11.43
C PHE A 145 3.86 5.97 -11.78
N GLY A 146 4.81 5.18 -11.29
CA GLY A 146 6.23 5.49 -11.39
C GLY A 146 6.57 6.75 -10.61
N ARG A 147 7.62 7.45 -11.06
CA ARG A 147 8.05 8.71 -10.45
C ARG A 147 6.95 9.76 -10.55
N VAL A 148 6.46 10.19 -9.39
CA VAL A 148 5.49 11.28 -9.27
C VAL A 148 6.04 12.43 -8.42
N ARG A 149 5.42 13.62 -8.56
CA ARG A 149 5.68 14.74 -7.64
C ARG A 149 5.06 14.43 -6.27
N TRP A 150 5.69 14.92 -5.20
CA TRP A 150 5.29 14.57 -3.83
C TRP A 150 3.80 14.79 -3.52
N PHE A 151 3.19 15.84 -4.07
CA PHE A 151 1.76 16.12 -3.85
C PHE A 151 0.82 15.05 -4.45
N TYR A 152 1.23 14.32 -5.50
CA TYR A 152 0.44 13.20 -6.00
C TYR A 152 0.46 12.01 -5.03
N GLY A 153 1.53 11.87 -4.24
CA GLY A 153 1.57 10.94 -3.11
C GLY A 153 0.50 11.29 -2.07
N ILE A 154 0.29 12.57 -1.78
CA ILE A 154 -0.79 13.05 -0.89
C ILE A 154 -2.15 12.73 -1.49
N VAL A 155 -2.42 13.09 -2.74
CA VAL A 155 -3.71 12.84 -3.40
C VAL A 155 -4.06 11.36 -3.32
N PHE A 156 -3.11 10.47 -3.59
CA PHE A 156 -3.35 9.04 -3.46
C PHE A 156 -3.59 8.60 -2.01
N ALA A 157 -2.79 9.07 -1.07
CA ALA A 157 -2.98 8.72 0.34
C ALA A 157 -4.34 9.19 0.87
N LEU A 158 -4.89 10.30 0.35
CA LEU A 158 -6.26 10.72 0.64
C LEU A 158 -7.32 9.75 0.09
N PHE A 159 -7.08 9.11 -1.06
CA PHE A 159 -7.96 8.02 -1.53
C PHE A 159 -7.88 6.80 -0.60
N ILE A 160 -6.70 6.46 -0.07
CA ILE A 160 -6.59 5.42 0.96
C ILE A 160 -7.37 5.81 2.21
N ALA A 161 -7.21 7.05 2.68
CA ALA A 161 -7.94 7.57 3.85
C ALA A 161 -9.45 7.47 3.66
N ALA A 162 -9.95 7.93 2.51
CA ALA A 162 -11.37 7.85 2.15
C ALA A 162 -11.84 6.39 2.10
N GLY A 163 -11.06 5.49 1.49
CA GLY A 163 -11.34 4.06 1.45
C GLY A 163 -11.42 3.44 2.84
N PHE A 164 -10.47 3.76 3.73
CA PHE A 164 -10.49 3.30 5.12
C PHE A 164 -11.70 3.81 5.89
N LEU A 165 -12.01 5.11 5.80
CA LEU A 165 -13.16 5.73 6.47
C LEU A 165 -14.50 5.14 6.00
N ALA A 166 -14.60 4.84 4.71
CA ALA A 166 -15.78 4.21 4.11
C ALA A 166 -15.84 2.69 4.33
N SER A 167 -14.77 2.06 4.84
CA SER A 167 -14.70 0.60 4.97
C SER A 167 -15.45 0.08 6.20
N PRO A 168 -15.82 -1.21 6.23
CA PRO A 168 -16.36 -1.87 7.42
C PRO A 168 -15.47 -1.77 8.68
N ALA A 169 -14.20 -1.41 8.53
CA ALA A 169 -13.30 -1.23 9.66
C ALA A 169 -13.77 -0.15 10.65
N THR A 170 -14.36 0.95 10.17
CA THR A 170 -14.85 2.01 11.06
C THR A 170 -16.03 1.54 11.90
N LEU A 171 -16.92 0.75 11.32
CA LEU A 171 -18.02 0.10 12.04
C LEU A 171 -17.51 -0.91 13.07
N ALA A 172 -16.57 -1.76 12.68
CA ALA A 172 -16.00 -2.77 13.57
C ALA A 172 -15.18 -2.17 14.74
N LEU A 173 -14.63 -0.97 14.54
CA LEU A 173 -13.97 -0.19 15.60
C LEU A 173 -14.96 0.49 16.56
N GLY A 174 -16.27 0.43 16.29
CA GLY A 174 -17.29 1.11 17.09
C GLY A 174 -17.26 2.63 16.96
N VAL A 175 -16.64 3.17 15.90
CA VAL A 175 -16.59 4.63 15.65
C VAL A 175 -17.66 5.13 14.68
N GLY A 176 -18.51 4.22 14.18
CA GLY A 176 -19.59 4.54 13.25
C GLY A 176 -19.14 4.76 11.81
N PRO A 177 -20.08 4.92 10.86
CA PRO A 177 -19.76 5.20 9.47
C PRO A 177 -18.91 6.47 9.36
N PHE A 178 -17.78 6.39 8.64
CA PHE A 178 -16.82 7.51 8.52
C PHE A 178 -16.26 8.04 9.86
N GLY A 179 -16.46 7.33 10.97
CA GLY A 179 -16.01 7.77 12.30
C GLY A 179 -16.92 8.77 12.99
N ILE A 180 -18.16 8.96 12.52
CA ILE A 180 -19.04 10.02 13.02
C ILE A 180 -19.42 9.85 14.51
N ASP A 181 -19.52 8.61 14.99
CA ASP A 181 -19.94 8.31 16.37
C ASP A 181 -18.81 8.57 17.38
N PHE A 182 -17.56 8.60 16.93
CA PHE A 182 -16.40 8.95 17.76
C PHE A 182 -16.17 10.47 17.83
N GLY A 183 -16.76 11.22 16.90
CA GLY A 183 -16.56 12.66 16.75
C GLY A 183 -15.49 13.05 15.74
N TRP A 184 -15.38 14.35 15.47
CA TRP A 184 -14.57 14.90 14.38
C TRP A 184 -13.06 14.60 14.48
N GLY A 185 -12.55 14.28 15.67
CA GLY A 185 -11.13 13.98 15.90
C GLY A 185 -10.64 12.77 15.10
N PHE A 186 -11.48 11.74 14.91
CA PHE A 186 -11.12 10.53 14.16
C PHE A 186 -10.88 10.77 12.67
N PRO A 187 -11.86 11.27 11.89
CA PRO A 187 -11.64 11.53 10.48
C PRO A 187 -10.52 12.57 10.25
N VAL A 188 -10.39 13.58 11.12
CA VAL A 188 -9.29 14.55 11.04
C VAL A 188 -7.93 13.87 11.23
N THR A 189 -7.79 13.03 12.26
CA THR A 189 -6.53 12.29 12.49
C THR A 189 -6.20 11.37 11.32
N VAL A 190 -7.19 10.63 10.80
CA VAL A 190 -7.00 9.74 9.65
C VAL A 190 -6.52 10.52 8.43
N VAL A 191 -7.17 11.65 8.11
CA VAL A 191 -6.81 12.49 6.95
C VAL A 191 -5.39 13.04 7.12
N LEU A 192 -5.06 13.65 8.27
CA LEU A 192 -3.74 14.22 8.52
C LEU A 192 -2.64 13.17 8.48
N ALA A 193 -2.89 11.98 9.02
CA ALA A 193 -1.94 10.88 8.99
C ALA A 193 -1.64 10.40 7.56
N HIS A 194 -2.66 10.37 6.70
CA HIS A 194 -2.47 10.02 5.29
C HIS A 194 -1.82 11.16 4.49
N VAL A 195 -2.06 12.42 4.83
CA VAL A 195 -1.29 13.54 4.26
C VAL A 195 0.19 13.39 4.59
N ALA A 196 0.53 13.07 5.85
CA ALA A 196 1.91 12.82 6.27
C ALA A 196 2.53 11.62 5.52
N TYR A 197 1.80 10.51 5.44
CA TYR A 197 2.21 9.34 4.64
C TYR A 197 2.50 9.73 3.20
N GLY A 198 1.54 10.35 2.52
CA GLY A 198 1.64 10.70 1.11
C GLY A 198 2.76 11.69 0.82
N ALA A 199 3.01 12.63 1.73
CA ALA A 199 4.12 13.59 1.62
C ALA A 199 5.48 12.88 1.71
N VAL A 200 5.68 12.06 2.76
CA VAL A 200 6.94 11.32 2.96
C VAL A 200 7.20 10.36 1.80
N PHE A 201 6.18 9.55 1.44
CA PHE A 201 6.24 8.62 0.31
C PHE A 201 6.62 9.35 -0.97
N GLY A 202 5.87 10.41 -1.31
CA GLY A 202 6.05 11.16 -2.54
C GLY A 202 7.41 11.88 -2.63
N LEU A 203 7.96 12.36 -1.52
CA LEU A 203 9.30 12.96 -1.48
C LEU A 203 10.40 11.94 -1.77
N ILE A 204 10.28 10.73 -1.22
CA ILE A 204 11.23 9.63 -1.48
C ILE A 204 11.13 9.22 -2.95
N GLU A 205 9.93 8.91 -3.43
CA GLU A 205 9.69 8.52 -4.82
C GLU A 205 10.24 9.54 -5.82
N GLN A 206 9.94 10.82 -5.61
CA GLN A 206 10.38 11.90 -6.48
C GLN A 206 11.91 12.00 -6.55
N LYS A 207 12.63 11.63 -5.49
CA LYS A 207 14.10 11.68 -5.44
C LYS A 207 14.75 10.44 -6.03
N TRP A 208 14.19 9.26 -5.81
CA TRP A 208 14.90 8.00 -6.03
C TRP A 208 14.41 7.19 -7.25
N LEU A 209 13.19 7.43 -7.74
CA LEU A 209 12.69 6.75 -8.93
C LEU A 209 13.18 7.39 -10.24
N PRO A 210 13.42 6.56 -11.29
CA PRO A 210 13.70 7.04 -12.63
C PRO A 210 12.42 7.58 -13.29
N ASP A 211 12.56 8.59 -14.18
CA ASP A 211 11.42 9.21 -14.88
C ASP A 211 10.63 8.23 -15.75
N GLU A 212 11.28 7.15 -16.18
CA GLU A 212 10.72 6.13 -17.06
C GLU A 212 10.15 4.89 -16.33
N SER A 213 9.63 5.08 -15.13
CA SER A 213 9.04 4.00 -14.31
C SER A 213 7.51 3.95 -14.40
N GLY A 214 6.93 2.84 -13.95
CA GLY A 214 5.49 2.68 -13.82
C GLY A 214 4.76 2.11 -15.05
N VAL A 215 3.57 1.56 -14.80
CA VAL A 215 2.68 0.97 -15.80
C VAL A 215 2.20 2.01 -16.80
N PHE A 216 1.82 3.21 -16.36
CA PHE A 216 1.33 4.24 -17.29
C PHE A 216 2.38 4.68 -18.30
N HIS A 217 3.66 4.70 -17.91
CA HIS A 217 4.74 4.97 -18.85
C HIS A 217 4.91 3.84 -19.86
N ALA A 218 4.87 2.58 -19.42
CA ALA A 218 4.91 1.41 -20.30
C ALA A 218 3.73 1.40 -21.31
N LEU A 219 2.53 1.76 -20.86
CA LEU A 219 1.34 1.86 -21.72
C LEU A 219 1.47 2.99 -22.74
N LYS A 220 1.92 4.18 -22.34
CA LYS A 220 2.17 5.31 -23.27
C LYS A 220 3.12 4.89 -24.40
N ARG A 221 4.19 4.15 -24.09
CA ARG A 221 5.11 3.64 -25.13
C ARG A 221 4.43 2.72 -26.15
N LEU A 222 3.53 1.82 -25.72
CA LEU A 222 2.80 0.94 -26.63
C LEU A 222 1.93 1.73 -27.62
N VAL A 223 1.30 2.80 -27.15
CA VAL A 223 0.46 3.68 -27.98
C VAL A 223 1.32 4.46 -28.98
N PHE A 224 2.42 5.07 -28.55
CA PHE A 224 3.28 5.85 -29.44
C PHE A 224 4.03 5.01 -30.49
N ILE A 225 4.46 3.79 -30.16
CA ILE A 225 5.03 2.84 -31.14
C ILE A 225 4.02 2.51 -32.26
N ARG A 226 2.71 2.56 -31.98
CA ARG A 226 1.66 2.30 -32.98
C ARG A 226 1.61 3.40 -34.05
N HIS A 227 1.89 4.66 -33.69
CA HIS A 227 1.80 5.79 -34.63
C HIS A 227 2.99 5.90 -35.58
N THR A 228 4.20 5.55 -35.15
CA THR A 228 5.40 5.64 -36.01
C THR A 228 5.43 4.58 -37.12
N ASN A 229 4.73 3.45 -36.94
CA ASN A 229 4.64 2.39 -37.96
C ASN A 229 3.50 2.60 -38.97
N LEU A 230 2.73 3.68 -38.85
CA LEU A 230 1.63 4.02 -39.76
C LEU A 230 1.98 5.19 -40.70
N SER A 231 3.20 5.73 -40.64
CA SER A 231 3.66 6.66 -41.67
C SER A 231 4.02 5.86 -42.93
N PRO A 232 3.33 6.03 -44.08
CA PRO A 232 3.80 5.46 -45.32
C PRO A 232 5.17 6.08 -45.62
N LYS A 233 6.14 5.22 -45.97
CA LYS A 233 7.37 5.67 -46.63
C LYS A 233 6.93 6.38 -47.92
N LYS A 234 7.12 7.69 -47.97
CA LYS A 234 7.08 8.44 -49.23
C LYS A 234 8.37 8.19 -49.99
#